data_AF-A0A3B4D743-F1
#
_entry.id   AF-A0A3B4D743-F1
#
_cell.length_a   1.000
_cell.length_b   1.000
_cell.length_c   1.000
_cell.angle_alpha   90.00
_cell.angle_beta   90.00
_cell.angle_gamma   90.00
#
_symmetry.space_group_name_H-M   'P 1'
#
loop_
_entity.id
_entity.type
_entity.pdbx_description
1 polymer ?
#
loop_
_entity_poly.entity_id
_entity_poly.type
_entity_poly.pdbx_seq_one_letter_code
_entity_poly.pdbx_strand_id
1 'polypeptide(L)'
;MAGMKISVFMFACVTLSGAVVRAEGVLKATVYWDSTHKSVSLKEGVLDKAGDAYGYYNDSFSSTGWGVLEIRAGYGETPEPDDVTYFLAGYLEGFLTARQMYDHFTNMYPQIITEQKVLLAVKKFMTKQDEWARQQVKLNKSSDPLWSHTGLILAQMDGLQAGVADWAKRVGRKPLSRFEVQFLNAVGDLLDLIPALVSGAEVNLKYYKEPPMGHCSALIKMLPGYENVLFAHSSWYTYAATLRIFKHWDFKLSEPHTGKLSFSSYPGFLVSLDDFYLLGSGLMMTQTTNNIFNSSLYSYVTPASLFSWQRVRLAHALAHNGLEWAKIFGRFNSGTYNNQYMVLDTSKVTLGSSIDDGALIIVEQIPGLVEYSDQTQALRRGYWPSYNVPFHRRIYSLSGYEQMWKDYGNDFSYDLCPRAKIFRRDQGSVTDLASLKHIMRYNDYKNDPYSEGNPCKSICCRNDLREEHASPGGCYDTKVTDFLKGQKFVSEALNGPTTEGGLPPFSWDRFNSTAHQGLPSVYNYTFITMQPVLFNP
;
A
#
# COMPACT_ATOMS: atom_id res chain seq x y z
N MET A 1 25.25 34.07 74.81
CA MET A 1 24.42 32.92 74.36
C MET A 1 23.64 33.35 73.14
N ALA A 2 23.48 32.43 72.18
CA ALA A 2 22.89 32.57 70.84
C ALA A 2 23.81 33.19 69.76
N GLY A 3 24.65 32.34 69.17
CA GLY A 3 25.38 32.61 67.93
C GLY A 3 24.47 32.39 66.71
N MET A 4 24.43 33.41 65.85
CA MET A 4 23.70 33.50 64.59
C MET A 4 24.53 32.84 63.49
N LYS A 5 24.05 31.74 62.90
CA LYS A 5 24.69 31.12 61.73
C LYS A 5 24.18 31.80 60.45
N ILE A 6 25.04 32.59 59.82
CA ILE A 6 24.87 33.08 58.45
C ILE A 6 25.67 32.14 57.55
N SER A 7 25.00 31.36 56.71
CA SER A 7 25.64 30.58 55.65
C SER A 7 25.72 31.40 54.38
N VAL A 8 26.94 31.70 53.95
CA VAL A 8 27.28 32.36 52.69
C VAL A 8 27.11 31.36 51.55
N PHE A 9 26.21 31.65 50.61
CA PHE A 9 26.07 30.90 49.36
C PHE A 9 27.11 31.40 48.35
N MET A 10 28.04 30.52 47.98
CA MET A 10 28.94 30.71 46.84
C MET A 10 28.15 30.48 45.54
N PHE A 11 28.08 31.49 44.68
CA PHE A 11 27.56 31.37 43.32
C PHE A 11 28.59 30.61 42.45
N ALA A 12 28.31 29.36 42.12
CA ALA A 12 28.98 28.66 41.03
C ALA A 12 28.22 28.90 39.73
N CYS A 13 28.84 29.65 38.82
CA CYS A 13 28.33 29.92 37.49
C CYS A 13 28.47 28.64 36.64
N VAL A 14 27.37 27.90 36.46
CA VAL A 14 27.31 26.80 35.49
C VAL A 14 26.79 27.37 34.17
N THR A 15 27.68 27.45 33.19
CA THR A 15 27.33 27.69 31.79
C THR A 15 26.45 26.54 31.30
N LEU A 16 25.15 26.78 31.20
CA LEU A 16 24.20 25.93 30.48
C LEU A 16 24.57 25.97 29.00
N SER A 17 25.31 24.96 28.54
CA SER A 17 25.39 24.59 27.14
C SER A 17 23.97 24.32 26.66
N GLY A 18 23.54 25.07 25.64
CA GLY A 18 22.22 24.95 25.03
C GLY A 18 21.98 23.53 24.53
N ALA A 19 21.15 22.79 25.27
CA ALA A 19 20.49 21.61 24.73
C ALA A 19 19.52 22.11 23.66
N VAL A 20 19.90 21.93 22.39
CA VAL A 20 19.00 22.03 21.25
C VAL A 20 17.92 20.98 21.46
N VAL A 21 16.73 21.42 21.87
CA VAL A 21 15.53 20.59 21.82
C VAL A 21 15.26 20.32 20.35
N ARG A 22 15.67 19.13 19.87
CA ARG A 22 15.20 18.60 18.58
C ARG A 22 13.69 18.56 18.67
N ALA A 23 12.99 19.14 17.70
CA ALA A 23 11.57 18.86 17.50
C ALA A 23 11.43 17.34 17.26
N GLU A 24 11.07 16.59 18.30
CA GLU A 24 11.07 15.13 18.29
C GLU A 24 10.05 14.61 17.25
N GLY A 25 10.52 13.81 16.29
CA GLY A 25 9.67 13.03 15.38
C GLY A 25 9.63 13.46 13.91
N VAL A 26 9.97 14.70 13.54
CA VAL A 26 9.88 15.15 12.13
C VAL A 26 11.27 15.28 11.49
N LEU A 27 11.59 14.37 10.59
CA LEU A 27 12.79 14.42 9.75
C LEU A 27 12.48 15.21 8.49
N LYS A 28 13.24 16.25 8.20
CA LYS A 28 13.07 17.10 7.01
C LYS A 28 14.34 17.06 6.19
N ALA A 29 14.22 17.10 4.87
CA ALA A 29 15.38 17.27 4.01
C ALA A 29 15.00 17.88 2.65
N THR A 30 16.00 18.48 2.03
CA THR A 30 16.00 18.94 0.64
C THR A 30 17.20 18.37 -0.08
N VAL A 31 17.02 17.95 -1.32
CA VAL A 31 18.08 17.52 -2.23
C VAL A 31 18.15 18.41 -3.46
N TYR A 32 19.36 18.59 -3.97
CA TYR A 32 19.67 19.32 -5.18
C TYR A 32 20.48 18.42 -6.11
N TRP A 33 20.25 18.55 -7.41
CA TRP A 33 21.00 17.88 -8.44
C TRP A 33 22.23 18.69 -8.82
N ASP A 34 23.40 18.07 -8.73
CA ASP A 34 24.62 18.59 -9.34
C ASP A 34 24.78 17.95 -10.72
N SER A 35 24.37 18.67 -11.76
CA SER A 35 24.45 18.22 -13.15
C SER A 35 25.89 18.06 -13.66
N THR A 36 26.86 18.78 -13.06
CA THR A 36 28.28 18.72 -13.45
C THR A 36 28.92 17.43 -12.98
N HIS A 37 28.68 17.06 -11.71
CA HIS A 37 29.24 15.85 -11.10
C HIS A 37 28.30 14.64 -11.16
N LYS A 38 27.07 14.82 -11.66
CA LYS A 38 25.97 13.85 -11.64
C LYS A 38 25.77 13.26 -10.25
N SER A 39 25.68 14.14 -9.26
CA SER A 39 25.62 13.76 -7.84
C SER A 39 24.49 14.48 -7.11
N VAL A 40 24.11 13.96 -5.94
CA VAL A 40 23.05 14.54 -5.11
C VAL A 40 23.68 15.30 -3.95
N SER A 41 23.31 16.56 -3.80
CA SER A 41 23.61 17.37 -2.62
C SER A 41 22.42 17.35 -1.67
N LEU A 42 22.61 16.82 -0.46
CA LEU A 42 21.56 16.68 0.55
C LEU A 42 21.74 17.69 1.69
N LYS A 43 20.68 18.42 2.01
CA LYS A 43 20.57 19.29 3.20
C LYS A 43 19.52 18.74 4.16
N GLU A 44 19.96 18.31 5.34
CA GLU A 44 19.09 17.81 6.41
C GLU A 44 18.51 18.95 7.25
N GLY A 45 17.32 18.76 7.82
CA GLY A 45 16.65 19.71 8.72
C GLY A 45 16.00 20.90 8.04
N VAL A 46 16.07 21.00 6.72
CA VAL A 46 15.59 22.14 5.93
C VAL A 46 14.54 21.68 4.91
N LEU A 47 13.51 22.49 4.72
CA LEU A 47 12.56 22.40 3.60
C LEU A 47 12.75 23.65 2.72
N ASP A 48 13.74 23.60 1.85
CA ASP A 48 14.00 24.65 0.88
C ASP A 48 13.18 24.40 -0.39
N LYS A 49 12.23 25.30 -0.67
CA LYS A 49 11.35 25.24 -1.85
C LYS A 49 12.10 25.43 -3.17
N ALA A 50 13.33 25.96 -3.14
CA ALA A 50 14.18 26.09 -4.32
C ALA A 50 14.92 24.79 -4.70
N GLY A 51 14.90 23.77 -3.83
CA GLY A 51 15.53 22.49 -4.12
C GLY A 51 14.73 21.60 -5.08
N ASP A 52 15.44 20.73 -5.77
CA ASP A 52 14.89 19.88 -6.84
C ASP A 52 13.96 18.79 -6.30
N ALA A 53 14.18 18.33 -5.07
CA ALA A 53 13.17 17.63 -4.28
C ALA A 53 13.29 17.97 -2.78
N TYR A 54 12.16 18.10 -2.09
CA TYR A 54 12.11 18.37 -0.66
C TYR A 54 10.89 17.71 0.00
N GLY A 55 10.98 17.47 1.30
CA GLY A 55 9.97 16.69 1.98
C GLY A 55 10.31 16.36 3.41
N TYR A 56 9.37 15.71 4.09
CA TYR A 56 9.55 15.28 5.46
C TYR A 56 8.96 13.90 5.70
N TYR A 57 9.55 13.21 6.68
CA TYR A 57 8.98 12.04 7.31
C TYR A 57 8.64 12.39 8.77
N ASN A 58 7.35 12.32 9.09
CA ASN A 58 6.84 12.41 10.45
C ASN A 58 6.75 11.01 11.05
N ASP A 59 7.66 10.69 11.96
CA ASP A 59 7.75 9.42 12.68
C ASP A 59 6.74 9.39 13.85
N SER A 60 5.45 9.49 13.53
CA SER A 60 4.34 9.42 14.48
C SER A 60 3.80 8.00 14.67
N PHE A 61 4.54 6.99 14.24
CA PHE A 61 4.06 5.60 14.20
C PHE A 61 3.73 5.05 15.60
N SER A 62 4.57 5.34 16.60
CA SER A 62 4.37 4.85 17.97
C SER A 62 3.15 5.44 18.68
N SER A 63 2.70 6.64 18.29
CA SER A 63 1.57 7.32 18.91
C SER A 63 0.27 7.17 18.14
N THR A 64 0.33 7.03 16.81
CA THR A 64 -0.85 7.02 15.93
C THR A 64 -1.04 5.74 15.12
N GLY A 65 -0.04 4.86 15.12
CA GLY A 65 0.03 3.70 14.24
C GLY A 65 0.49 4.02 12.82
N TRP A 66 0.80 5.28 12.49
CA TRP A 66 1.25 5.69 11.16
C TRP A 66 2.45 6.64 11.21
N GLY A 67 3.46 6.37 10.40
CA GLY A 67 4.34 7.43 9.91
C GLY A 67 3.68 8.17 8.74
N VAL A 68 4.03 9.44 8.52
CA VAL A 68 3.53 10.23 7.38
C VAL A 68 4.71 10.76 6.59
N LEU A 69 4.75 10.46 5.30
CA LEU A 69 5.79 10.92 4.37
C LEU A 69 5.18 11.85 3.34
N GLU A 70 5.76 13.02 3.16
CA GLU A 70 5.39 13.94 2.10
C GLU A 70 6.61 14.38 1.29
N ILE A 71 6.55 14.23 -0.03
CA ILE A 71 7.64 14.56 -0.96
C ILE A 71 7.10 15.42 -2.10
N ARG A 72 7.80 16.53 -2.37
CA ARG A 72 7.66 17.33 -3.58
C ARG A 72 8.94 17.25 -4.40
N ALA A 73 8.80 17.13 -5.72
CA ALA A 73 9.94 17.05 -6.62
C ALA A 73 9.65 17.72 -7.96
N GLY A 74 10.69 18.21 -8.63
CA GLY A 74 10.59 18.90 -9.93
C GLY A 74 10.20 20.38 -9.83
N TYR A 75 10.17 20.94 -8.62
CA TYR A 75 9.80 22.34 -8.34
C TYR A 75 11.02 23.27 -8.16
N GLY A 76 12.24 22.75 -8.34
CA GLY A 76 13.47 23.52 -8.19
C GLY A 76 13.57 24.72 -9.12
N GLU A 77 14.47 25.66 -8.80
CA GLU A 77 14.67 26.89 -9.60
C GLU A 77 15.07 26.59 -11.05
N THR A 78 15.87 25.54 -11.24
CA THR A 78 16.25 25.05 -12.57
C THR A 78 15.46 23.79 -12.87
N PRO A 79 14.64 23.76 -13.93
CA PRO A 79 13.92 22.55 -14.31
C PRO A 79 14.89 21.42 -14.67
N GLU A 80 14.80 20.32 -13.92
CA GLU A 80 15.53 19.09 -14.19
C GLU A 80 14.68 18.12 -15.03
N PRO A 81 15.31 17.25 -15.83
CA PRO A 81 14.61 16.18 -16.53
C PRO A 81 13.76 15.30 -15.60
N ASP A 82 12.63 14.78 -16.09
CA ASP A 82 11.69 14.00 -15.28
C ASP A 82 12.33 12.74 -14.65
N ASP A 83 13.32 12.12 -15.30
CA ASP A 83 14.05 10.98 -14.74
C ASP A 83 14.94 11.38 -13.55
N VAL A 84 15.55 12.57 -13.59
CA VAL A 84 16.25 13.17 -12.44
C VAL A 84 15.25 13.50 -11.33
N THR A 85 14.09 14.08 -11.67
CA THR A 85 13.02 14.38 -10.71
C THR A 85 12.57 13.12 -9.95
N TYR A 86 12.28 12.03 -10.67
CA TYR A 86 11.90 10.75 -10.06
C TYR A 86 13.04 10.15 -9.23
N PHE A 87 14.28 10.20 -9.72
CA PHE A 87 15.46 9.74 -8.99
C PHE A 87 15.63 10.49 -7.66
N LEU A 88 15.52 11.81 -7.66
CA LEU A 88 15.64 12.63 -6.44
C LEU A 88 14.49 12.40 -5.46
N ALA A 89 13.26 12.23 -5.96
CA ALA A 89 12.12 11.87 -5.12
C ALA A 89 12.36 10.52 -4.42
N GLY A 90 12.85 9.52 -5.16
CA GLY A 90 13.24 8.23 -4.61
C GLY A 90 14.35 8.36 -3.58
N TYR A 91 15.42 9.10 -3.92
CA TYR A 91 16.55 9.35 -3.02
C TYR A 91 16.10 9.96 -1.70
N LEU A 92 15.25 10.99 -1.77
CA LEU A 92 14.76 11.66 -0.58
C LEU A 92 13.91 10.72 0.29
N GLU A 93 13.02 9.92 -0.30
CA GLU A 93 12.26 8.90 0.43
C GLU A 93 13.19 7.89 1.12
N GLY A 94 14.17 7.37 0.38
CA GLY A 94 15.09 6.35 0.85
C GLY A 94 15.96 6.86 1.99
N PHE A 95 16.35 8.13 1.95
CA PHE A 95 17.09 8.77 3.03
C PHE A 95 16.23 9.01 4.26
N LEU A 96 15.05 9.61 4.09
CA LEU A 96 14.16 10.00 5.20
C LEU A 96 13.57 8.81 5.95
N THR A 97 13.33 7.70 5.26
CA THR A 97 12.67 6.50 5.82
C THR A 97 13.61 5.31 5.99
N ALA A 98 14.92 5.53 5.84
CA ALA A 98 15.93 4.48 5.84
C ALA A 98 15.82 3.52 7.03
N ARG A 99 15.69 4.05 8.27
CA ARG A 99 15.57 3.23 9.49
C ARG A 99 14.37 2.28 9.38
N GLN A 100 13.21 2.81 9.02
CA GLN A 100 11.98 2.04 8.89
C GLN A 100 12.08 1.02 7.74
N MET A 101 12.83 1.29 6.67
CA MET A 101 13.09 0.31 5.60
C MET A 101 13.86 -0.91 6.12
N TYR A 102 14.88 -0.71 6.98
CA TYR A 102 15.58 -1.83 7.61
C TYR A 102 14.65 -2.66 8.49
N ASP A 103 13.91 -2.01 9.39
CA ASP A 103 13.00 -2.71 10.32
C ASP A 103 11.92 -3.49 9.55
N HIS A 104 11.32 -2.86 8.52
CA HIS A 104 10.30 -3.50 7.69
C HIS A 104 10.86 -4.67 6.87
N PHE A 105 12.05 -4.52 6.28
CA PHE A 105 12.73 -5.61 5.58
C PHE A 105 13.02 -6.79 6.52
N THR A 106 13.52 -6.53 7.73
CA THR A 106 13.77 -7.57 8.74
C THR A 106 12.51 -8.33 9.13
N ASN A 107 11.36 -7.65 9.17
CA ASN A 107 10.08 -8.28 9.46
C ASN A 107 9.56 -9.11 8.28
N MET A 108 9.59 -8.54 7.06
CA MET A 108 8.95 -9.11 5.88
C MET A 108 9.77 -10.20 5.19
N TYR A 109 11.10 -10.09 5.17
CA TYR A 109 11.96 -11.06 4.51
C TYR A 109 11.70 -12.52 4.95
N PRO A 110 11.67 -12.86 6.25
CA PRO A 110 11.41 -14.23 6.68
C PRO A 110 9.96 -14.70 6.46
N GLN A 111 9.01 -13.78 6.21
CA GLN A 111 7.62 -14.12 5.89
C GLN A 111 7.47 -14.62 4.44
N ILE A 112 8.35 -14.17 3.55
CA ILE A 112 8.27 -14.48 2.10
C ILE A 112 9.36 -15.46 1.67
N ILE A 113 10.60 -15.24 2.11
CA ILE A 113 11.75 -16.07 1.73
C ILE A 113 12.07 -17.01 2.89
N THR A 114 11.55 -18.24 2.79
CA THR A 114 11.69 -19.26 3.83
C THR A 114 12.86 -20.23 3.60
N GLU A 115 13.29 -20.38 2.35
CA GLU A 115 14.32 -21.35 1.95
C GLU A 115 15.31 -20.77 0.94
N GLN A 116 16.55 -21.29 0.95
CA GLN A 116 17.60 -20.87 0.02
C GLN A 116 17.23 -21.12 -1.45
N LYS A 117 16.51 -22.21 -1.76
CA LYS A 117 16.07 -22.51 -3.13
C LYS A 117 15.11 -21.44 -3.67
N VAL A 118 14.22 -20.93 -2.81
CA VAL A 118 13.27 -19.86 -3.13
C VAL A 118 14.04 -18.56 -3.39
N LEU A 119 14.98 -18.21 -2.51
CA LEU A 119 15.83 -17.03 -2.68
C LEU A 119 16.56 -17.01 -4.03
N LEU A 120 17.17 -18.14 -4.42
CA LEU A 120 17.91 -18.25 -5.67
C LEU A 120 16.99 -18.11 -6.89
N ALA A 121 15.82 -18.76 -6.86
CA ALA A 121 14.84 -18.68 -7.94
C ALA A 121 14.29 -17.25 -8.12
N VAL A 122 13.88 -16.63 -7.02
CA VAL A 122 13.35 -15.26 -6.99
C VAL A 122 14.40 -14.26 -7.46
N LYS A 123 15.62 -14.30 -6.91
CA LYS A 123 16.74 -13.44 -7.36
C LYS A 123 16.97 -13.56 -8.87
N LYS A 124 17.06 -14.79 -9.38
CA LYS A 124 17.28 -15.04 -10.81
C LYS A 124 16.15 -14.48 -11.68
N PHE A 125 14.90 -14.65 -11.27
CA PHE A 125 13.76 -14.12 -12.03
C PHE A 125 13.73 -12.59 -12.01
N MET A 126 13.84 -11.98 -10.83
CA MET A 126 13.79 -10.53 -10.68
C MET A 126 14.95 -9.82 -11.37
N THR A 127 16.16 -10.39 -11.36
CA THR A 127 17.29 -9.86 -12.15
C THR A 127 16.94 -9.83 -13.64
N LYS A 128 16.43 -10.93 -14.20
CA LYS A 128 16.05 -10.99 -15.62
C LYS A 128 14.90 -10.03 -15.97
N GLN A 129 13.93 -9.90 -15.07
CA GLN A 129 12.79 -9.00 -15.27
C GLN A 129 13.23 -7.54 -15.29
N ASP A 130 14.10 -7.13 -14.36
CA ASP A 130 14.65 -5.78 -14.31
C ASP A 130 15.52 -5.48 -15.54
N GLU A 131 16.39 -6.42 -15.94
CA GLU A 131 17.21 -6.31 -17.16
C GLU A 131 16.33 -6.13 -18.40
N TRP A 132 15.28 -6.94 -18.53
CA TRP A 132 14.32 -6.84 -19.62
C TRP A 132 13.59 -5.50 -19.62
N ALA A 133 13.06 -5.06 -18.47
CA ALA A 133 12.35 -3.78 -18.36
C ALA A 133 13.26 -2.61 -18.77
N ARG A 134 14.50 -2.59 -18.29
CA ARG A 134 15.49 -1.57 -18.67
C ARG A 134 15.85 -1.63 -20.15
N GLN A 135 15.92 -2.82 -20.74
CA GLN A 135 16.15 -2.97 -22.17
C GLN A 135 14.98 -2.40 -22.97
N GLN A 136 13.74 -2.69 -22.57
CA GLN A 136 12.54 -2.14 -23.24
C GLN A 136 12.47 -0.62 -23.13
N VAL A 137 12.83 -0.03 -21.99
CA VAL A 137 12.95 1.43 -21.84
C VAL A 137 13.96 1.99 -22.84
N LYS A 138 15.16 1.39 -22.95
CA LYS A 138 16.18 1.85 -23.91
C LYS A 138 15.70 1.82 -25.36
N LEU A 139 14.94 0.79 -25.73
CA LEU A 139 14.49 0.57 -27.10
C LEU A 139 13.27 1.44 -27.47
N ASN A 140 12.36 1.68 -26.52
CA ASN A 140 11.02 2.17 -26.82
C ASN A 140 10.64 3.49 -26.12
N LYS A 141 11.50 4.07 -25.26
CA LYS A 141 11.14 5.28 -24.49
C LYS A 141 10.69 6.46 -25.36
N SER A 142 11.20 6.59 -26.57
CA SER A 142 10.89 7.73 -27.46
C SER A 142 9.63 7.51 -28.30
N SER A 143 9.09 6.29 -28.33
CA SER A 143 7.95 5.92 -29.20
C SER A 143 6.68 5.55 -28.44
N ASP A 144 6.77 5.30 -27.13
CA ASP A 144 5.65 4.85 -26.31
C ASP A 144 5.72 5.42 -24.87
N PRO A 145 4.73 6.23 -24.45
CA PRO A 145 4.70 6.83 -23.12
C PRO A 145 4.80 5.80 -21.98
N LEU A 146 4.32 4.57 -22.18
CA LEU A 146 4.45 3.51 -21.18
C LEU A 146 5.92 3.20 -20.87
N TRP A 147 6.78 3.16 -21.88
CA TRP A 147 8.20 2.88 -21.69
C TRP A 147 8.97 4.10 -21.17
N SER A 148 8.56 5.32 -21.54
CA SER A 148 9.07 6.54 -20.90
C SER A 148 8.81 6.53 -19.39
N HIS A 149 7.55 6.33 -18.98
CA HIS A 149 7.16 6.27 -17.56
C HIS A 149 7.71 5.05 -16.83
N THR A 150 7.93 3.92 -17.51
CA THR A 150 8.64 2.77 -16.94
C THR A 150 10.05 3.18 -16.55
N GLY A 151 10.73 3.97 -17.39
CA GLY A 151 12.03 4.57 -17.09
C GLY A 151 12.00 5.44 -15.83
N LEU A 152 10.97 6.27 -15.68
CA LEU A 152 10.79 7.13 -14.49
C LEU A 152 10.63 6.30 -13.21
N ILE A 153 9.78 5.27 -13.23
CA ILE A 153 9.57 4.38 -12.06
C ILE A 153 10.87 3.67 -11.68
N LEU A 154 11.65 3.20 -12.67
CA LEU A 154 12.95 2.57 -12.42
C LEU A 154 13.97 3.58 -11.87
N ALA A 155 13.96 4.83 -12.34
CA ALA A 155 14.80 5.91 -11.81
C ALA A 155 14.46 6.23 -10.34
N GLN A 156 13.17 6.26 -9.97
CA GLN A 156 12.76 6.43 -8.57
C GLN A 156 13.23 5.27 -7.69
N MET A 157 13.19 4.04 -8.18
CA MET A 157 13.71 2.88 -7.43
C MET A 157 15.24 2.95 -7.27
N ASP A 158 15.97 3.37 -8.31
CA ASP A 158 17.42 3.60 -8.24
C ASP A 158 17.76 4.72 -7.23
N GLY A 159 16.96 5.79 -7.25
CA GLY A 159 17.01 6.87 -6.28
C GLY A 159 16.80 6.37 -4.86
N LEU A 160 15.73 5.60 -4.62
CA LEU A 160 15.40 5.01 -3.32
C LEU A 160 16.57 4.21 -2.74
N GLN A 161 17.22 3.38 -3.57
CA GLN A 161 18.40 2.63 -3.16
C GLN A 161 19.59 3.55 -2.84
N ALA A 162 19.83 4.59 -3.64
CA ALA A 162 20.90 5.55 -3.39
C ALA A 162 20.69 6.35 -2.10
N GLY A 163 19.45 6.75 -1.81
CA GLY A 163 19.08 7.49 -0.60
C GLY A 163 19.29 6.68 0.68
N VAL A 164 18.80 5.43 0.71
CA VAL A 164 19.02 4.55 1.87
C VAL A 164 20.51 4.19 2.03
N ALA A 165 21.26 4.12 0.92
CA ALA A 165 22.70 3.88 0.96
C ALA A 165 23.49 5.07 1.52
N ASP A 166 23.12 6.31 1.19
CA ASP A 166 23.76 7.50 1.78
C ASP A 166 23.48 7.56 3.29
N TRP A 167 22.22 7.37 3.70
CA TRP A 167 21.88 7.30 5.12
C TRP A 167 22.70 6.21 5.85
N ALA A 168 22.77 5.01 5.29
CA ALA A 168 23.50 3.88 5.87
C ALA A 168 24.99 4.21 6.04
N LYS A 169 25.61 4.83 5.04
CA LYS A 169 27.01 5.27 5.10
C LYS A 169 27.23 6.27 6.23
N ARG A 170 26.34 7.25 6.40
CA ARG A 170 26.45 8.29 7.46
C ARG A 170 26.36 7.70 8.86
N VAL A 171 25.55 6.65 9.05
CA VAL A 171 25.39 6.00 10.37
C VAL A 171 26.27 4.77 10.56
N GLY A 172 27.21 4.50 9.63
CA GLY A 172 28.12 3.35 9.74
C GLY A 172 27.45 1.98 9.60
N ARG A 173 26.33 1.88 8.87
CA ARG A 173 25.63 0.63 8.56
C ARG A 173 25.90 0.16 7.13
N LYS A 174 25.78 -1.15 6.89
CA LYS A 174 25.81 -1.73 5.55
C LYS A 174 24.54 -1.33 4.78
N PRO A 175 24.64 -0.70 3.59
CA PRO A 175 23.49 -0.35 2.76
C PRO A 175 22.61 -1.55 2.40
N LEU A 176 21.29 -1.32 2.32
CA LEU A 176 20.39 -2.26 1.65
C LEU A 176 20.82 -2.41 0.19
N SER A 177 20.96 -3.65 -0.24
CA SER A 177 21.26 -4.01 -1.61
C SER A 177 20.08 -3.71 -2.53
N ARG A 178 20.36 -3.62 -3.83
CA ARG A 178 19.33 -3.43 -4.85
C ARG A 178 18.25 -4.51 -4.81
N PHE A 179 18.63 -5.76 -4.57
CA PHE A 179 17.66 -6.85 -4.43
C PHE A 179 16.74 -6.64 -3.22
N GLU A 180 17.26 -6.17 -2.09
CA GLU A 180 16.45 -5.94 -0.89
C GLU A 180 15.44 -4.81 -1.11
N VAL A 181 15.83 -3.75 -1.83
CA VAL A 181 14.91 -2.67 -2.23
C VAL A 181 13.86 -3.16 -3.25
N GLN A 182 14.26 -3.96 -4.24
CA GLN A 182 13.34 -4.57 -5.20
C GLN A 182 12.37 -5.55 -4.52
N PHE A 183 12.84 -6.32 -3.55
CA PHE A 183 12.05 -7.26 -2.76
C PHE A 183 10.89 -6.55 -2.07
N LEU A 184 11.16 -5.41 -1.40
CA LEU A 184 10.12 -4.61 -0.74
C LEU A 184 9.01 -4.20 -1.72
N ASN A 185 9.39 -3.77 -2.93
CA ASN A 185 8.42 -3.33 -3.94
C ASN A 185 7.63 -4.49 -4.58
N ALA A 186 8.19 -5.70 -4.57
CA ALA A 186 7.60 -6.87 -5.20
C ALA A 186 6.83 -7.78 -4.23
N VAL A 187 6.64 -7.41 -2.96
CA VAL A 187 6.03 -8.29 -1.94
C VAL A 187 4.70 -8.92 -2.41
N GLY A 188 3.80 -8.13 -3.02
CA GLY A 188 2.55 -8.66 -3.57
C GLY A 188 2.77 -9.62 -4.74
N ASP A 189 3.67 -9.28 -5.68
CA ASP A 189 4.01 -10.13 -6.83
C ASP A 189 4.66 -11.46 -6.41
N LEU A 190 5.42 -11.46 -5.31
CA LEU A 190 6.10 -12.65 -4.79
C LEU A 190 5.11 -13.74 -4.32
N LEU A 191 3.87 -13.38 -3.99
CA LEU A 191 2.84 -14.32 -3.55
C LEU A 191 2.43 -15.31 -4.65
N ASP A 192 2.39 -14.86 -5.90
CA ASP A 192 2.13 -15.71 -7.07
C ASP A 192 3.43 -16.20 -7.71
N LEU A 193 4.49 -15.39 -7.67
CA LEU A 193 5.75 -15.72 -8.34
C LEU A 193 6.45 -16.91 -7.67
N ILE A 194 6.48 -16.99 -6.34
CA ILE A 194 7.15 -18.10 -5.65
C ILE A 194 6.51 -19.45 -5.99
N PRO A 195 5.18 -19.63 -5.91
CA PRO A 195 4.51 -20.85 -6.38
C PRO A 195 4.75 -21.15 -7.87
N ALA A 196 4.87 -20.12 -8.73
CA ALA A 196 5.16 -20.30 -10.14
C ALA A 196 6.59 -20.80 -10.42
N LEU A 197 7.57 -20.40 -9.60
CA LEU A 197 8.99 -20.72 -9.82
C LEU A 197 9.45 -22.01 -9.15
N VAL A 198 8.86 -22.38 -8.02
CA VAL A 198 9.32 -23.51 -7.21
C VAL A 198 8.13 -24.42 -6.92
N SER A 199 8.01 -25.49 -7.70
CA SER A 199 6.97 -26.51 -7.49
C SER A 199 7.07 -27.10 -6.08
N GLY A 200 5.97 -27.07 -5.33
CA GLY A 200 5.94 -27.52 -3.95
C GLY A 200 6.61 -26.58 -2.95
N ALA A 201 7.09 -25.39 -3.37
CA ALA A 201 7.23 -24.28 -2.42
C ALA A 201 5.83 -23.86 -2.01
N GLU A 202 5.38 -24.43 -0.91
CA GLU A 202 4.27 -23.87 -0.20
C GLU A 202 4.70 -22.50 0.32
N VAL A 203 4.10 -21.45 -0.21
CA VAL A 203 3.87 -20.25 0.59
C VAL A 203 2.81 -20.63 1.64
N ASN A 204 3.18 -21.52 2.58
CA ASN A 204 2.32 -22.09 3.61
C ASN A 204 0.88 -22.46 3.15
N LEU A 205 0.74 -23.10 1.98
CA LEU A 205 -0.56 -23.51 1.44
C LEU A 205 -1.08 -24.84 2.03
N LYS A 206 -0.27 -25.58 2.81
CA LYS A 206 -0.64 -26.92 3.32
C LYS A 206 -1.79 -26.96 4.32
N TYR A 207 -2.30 -25.82 4.80
CA TYR A 207 -3.25 -25.80 5.93
C TYR A 207 -4.59 -25.14 5.64
N TYR A 208 -4.94 -24.89 4.37
CA TYR A 208 -6.11 -24.08 4.04
C TYR A 208 -7.18 -24.89 3.31
N LYS A 209 -8.12 -25.46 4.10
CA LYS A 209 -9.49 -25.80 3.64
C LYS A 209 -10.36 -24.55 3.46
N GLU A 210 -9.82 -23.38 3.75
CA GLU A 210 -10.38 -22.04 3.57
C GLU A 210 -9.59 -21.34 2.45
N PRO A 211 -10.09 -20.34 1.71
CA PRO A 211 -9.26 -19.65 0.73
C PRO A 211 -7.96 -19.17 1.40
N PRO A 212 -6.76 -19.46 0.84
CA PRO A 212 -5.50 -19.02 1.42
C PRO A 212 -5.60 -17.52 1.64
N MET A 213 -5.39 -17.15 2.90
CA MET A 213 -5.87 -15.95 3.57
C MET A 213 -6.07 -14.75 2.62
N GLY A 214 -7.35 -14.47 2.33
CA GLY A 214 -7.75 -13.39 1.43
C GLY A 214 -7.21 -12.04 1.90
N HIS A 215 -6.69 -11.27 0.96
CA HIS A 215 -5.86 -10.11 1.25
C HIS A 215 -6.60 -8.88 1.74
N CYS A 216 -7.91 -8.72 1.50
CA CYS A 216 -8.52 -7.40 1.70
C CYS A 216 -10.06 -7.49 1.72
N SER A 217 -10.70 -6.49 2.31
CA SER A 217 -12.11 -6.17 2.07
C SER A 217 -12.21 -4.73 1.59
N ALA A 218 -13.02 -4.45 0.58
CA ALA A 218 -13.29 -3.08 0.11
C ALA A 218 -14.79 -2.83 -0.07
N LEU A 219 -15.19 -1.57 0.10
CA LEU A 219 -16.56 -1.13 -0.10
C LEU A 219 -16.58 0.28 -0.71
N ILE A 220 -17.25 0.40 -1.85
CA ILE A 220 -17.64 1.68 -2.43
C ILE A 220 -19.14 1.81 -2.22
N LYS A 221 -19.59 2.81 -1.47
CA LYS A 221 -20.99 3.01 -1.09
C LYS A 221 -21.49 4.34 -1.62
N MET A 222 -22.54 4.28 -2.43
CA MET A 222 -23.33 5.45 -2.84
C MET A 222 -24.46 5.66 -1.82
N LEU A 223 -24.61 6.89 -1.32
CA LEU A 223 -25.72 7.24 -0.43
C LEU A 223 -27.07 7.33 -1.18
N PRO A 224 -28.22 7.14 -0.50
CA PRO A 224 -29.51 6.85 -1.15
C PRO A 224 -29.99 7.88 -2.19
N GLY A 225 -29.75 9.17 -1.95
CA GLY A 225 -30.07 10.28 -2.85
C GLY A 225 -28.86 10.80 -3.62
N TYR A 226 -27.79 10.02 -3.72
CA TYR A 226 -26.49 10.39 -4.32
C TYR A 226 -25.81 11.57 -3.60
N GLU A 227 -26.09 11.77 -2.32
CA GLU A 227 -25.57 12.88 -1.53
C GLU A 227 -24.06 12.80 -1.33
N ASN A 228 -23.52 11.58 -1.35
CA ASN A 228 -22.10 11.31 -1.22
C ASN A 228 -21.71 9.95 -1.79
N VAL A 229 -20.44 9.79 -2.11
CA VAL A 229 -19.79 8.51 -2.37
C VAL A 229 -18.79 8.25 -1.27
N LEU A 230 -18.89 7.11 -0.62
CA LEU A 230 -17.99 6.67 0.43
C LEU A 230 -17.09 5.58 -0.14
N PHE A 231 -15.80 5.64 0.17
CA PHE A 231 -14.78 4.80 -0.44
C PHE A 231 -13.85 4.25 0.65
N ALA A 232 -13.78 2.93 0.77
CA ALA A 232 -13.05 2.29 1.85
C ALA A 232 -12.35 0.99 1.48
N HIS A 233 -11.28 0.73 2.22
CA HIS A 233 -10.47 -0.48 2.10
C HIS A 233 -9.89 -0.89 3.45
N SER A 234 -9.96 -2.18 3.77
CA SER A 234 -9.33 -2.80 4.94
C SER A 234 -8.37 -3.91 4.49
N SER A 235 -7.08 -3.70 4.67
CA SER A 235 -6.03 -4.66 4.29
C SER A 235 -5.97 -5.83 5.26
N TRP A 236 -5.75 -7.03 4.74
CA TRP A 236 -5.52 -8.28 5.44
C TRP A 236 -4.20 -8.93 4.99
N TYR A 237 -3.35 -9.28 5.96
CA TYR A 237 -2.06 -9.90 5.68
C TYR A 237 -1.42 -10.36 7.01
N THR A 238 -0.14 -10.73 6.99
CA THR A 238 0.64 -10.91 8.23
C THR A 238 0.73 -9.59 8.99
N TYR A 239 0.53 -9.63 10.31
CA TYR A 239 0.68 -8.46 11.17
C TYR A 239 2.13 -7.95 11.23
N ALA A 240 3.11 -8.76 10.81
CA ALA A 240 4.50 -8.32 10.63
C ALA A 240 4.63 -7.17 9.60
N ALA A 241 3.64 -7.00 8.72
CA ALA A 241 3.61 -5.92 7.74
C ALA A 241 3.16 -4.57 8.33
N THR A 242 2.64 -4.51 9.57
CA THR A 242 1.99 -3.30 10.13
C THR A 242 2.92 -2.13 10.47
N LEU A 243 4.15 -2.08 9.96
CA LEU A 243 5.00 -0.88 10.02
C LEU A 243 4.58 0.02 8.87
N ARG A 244 3.78 1.06 9.16
CA ARG A 244 3.01 1.78 8.14
C ARG A 244 3.53 3.19 7.90
N ILE A 245 3.50 3.59 6.63
CA ILE A 245 3.72 4.97 6.20
C ILE A 245 2.57 5.39 5.28
N PHE A 246 1.86 6.45 5.64
CA PHE A 246 0.95 7.12 4.71
C PHE A 246 1.75 8.12 3.86
N LYS A 247 1.59 8.08 2.53
CA LYS A 247 2.45 8.80 1.59
C LYS A 247 1.66 9.82 0.78
N HIS A 248 2.25 11.00 0.65
CA HIS A 248 1.80 12.08 -0.20
C HIS A 248 2.94 12.48 -1.14
N TRP A 249 2.74 12.32 -2.44
CA TRP A 249 3.72 12.70 -3.45
C TRP A 249 3.12 13.74 -4.38
N ASP A 250 3.88 14.79 -4.67
CA ASP A 250 3.56 15.80 -5.67
C ASP A 250 4.78 16.05 -6.55
N PHE A 251 4.79 15.42 -7.72
CA PHE A 251 5.86 15.55 -8.69
C PHE A 251 5.42 16.45 -9.84
N LYS A 252 6.19 17.51 -10.09
CA LYS A 252 6.02 18.36 -11.27
C LYS A 252 6.79 17.74 -12.42
N LEU A 253 6.07 17.31 -13.46
CA LEU A 253 6.61 16.65 -14.64
C LEU A 253 6.46 17.53 -15.88
N SER A 254 7.23 17.21 -16.90
CA SER A 254 7.26 17.94 -18.17
C SER A 254 6.00 17.70 -19.01
N GLU A 255 5.45 16.49 -18.98
CA GLU A 255 4.17 16.16 -19.62
C GLU A 255 2.98 16.40 -18.67
N PRO A 256 1.83 16.88 -19.18
CA PRO A 256 0.63 17.14 -18.38
C PRO A 256 -0.07 15.83 -17.99
N HIS A 257 0.56 15.06 -17.11
CA HIS A 257 -0.06 13.92 -16.44
C HIS A 257 0.23 14.00 -14.93
N THR A 258 -0.77 13.71 -14.10
CA THR A 258 -0.81 14.22 -12.73
C THR A 258 0.15 13.46 -11.80
N GLY A 259 1.27 14.08 -11.42
CA GLY A 259 2.24 13.51 -10.47
C GLY A 259 1.80 13.56 -8.99
N LYS A 260 0.52 13.84 -8.70
CA LYS A 260 -0.03 13.94 -7.34
C LYS A 260 -0.70 12.64 -6.91
N LEU A 261 -0.27 12.10 -5.77
CA LEU A 261 -0.71 10.81 -5.23
C LEU A 261 -0.82 10.88 -3.70
N SER A 262 -1.89 10.32 -3.13
CA SER A 262 -2.05 10.16 -1.68
C SER A 262 -2.53 8.74 -1.38
N PHE A 263 -1.76 7.97 -0.60
CA PHE A 263 -1.97 6.53 -0.46
C PHE A 263 -1.37 5.94 0.82
N SER A 264 -2.00 4.89 1.36
CA SER A 264 -1.43 4.09 2.44
C SER A 264 -0.31 3.21 1.91
N SER A 265 0.77 3.01 2.66
CA SER A 265 1.94 2.28 2.17
C SER A 265 2.81 1.77 3.33
N TYR A 266 4.04 1.39 2.99
CA TYR A 266 5.04 0.78 3.83
C TYR A 266 6.42 1.43 3.59
N PRO A 267 7.36 1.30 4.53
CA PRO A 267 8.74 1.76 4.33
C PRO A 267 9.39 1.12 3.09
N GLY A 268 9.89 1.96 2.17
CA GLY A 268 10.59 1.53 0.95
C GLY A 268 9.70 1.03 -0.19
N PHE A 269 8.38 1.01 0.00
CA PHE A 269 7.44 0.61 -1.05
C PHE A 269 7.06 1.81 -1.90
N LEU A 270 7.43 1.82 -3.16
CA LEU A 270 7.00 2.82 -4.14
C LEU A 270 5.59 2.53 -4.69
N VAL A 271 4.79 1.81 -3.91
CA VAL A 271 3.42 1.35 -4.19
C VAL A 271 2.67 1.24 -2.85
N SER A 272 1.35 1.13 -2.88
CA SER A 272 0.51 0.99 -1.69
C SER A 272 0.57 -0.44 -1.14
N LEU A 273 0.62 -1.45 -2.01
CA LEU A 273 0.39 -2.87 -1.75
C LEU A 273 -1.05 -3.15 -1.29
N ASP A 274 -1.63 -2.29 -0.45
CA ASP A 274 -2.94 -2.51 0.16
C ASP A 274 -4.04 -2.90 -0.83
N ASP A 275 -4.51 -2.08 -1.75
CA ASP A 275 -4.08 -0.77 -2.26
C ASP A 275 -5.19 0.26 -1.98
N PHE A 276 -4.82 1.49 -1.64
CA PHE A 276 -5.76 2.61 -1.50
C PHE A 276 -5.09 3.88 -2.03
N TYR A 277 -5.68 4.49 -3.06
CA TYR A 277 -5.11 5.63 -3.75
C TYR A 277 -6.14 6.73 -4.02
N LEU A 278 -5.71 7.96 -3.77
CA LEU A 278 -6.33 9.19 -4.26
C LEU A 278 -5.36 9.84 -5.26
N LEU A 279 -5.81 9.99 -6.50
CA LEU A 279 -4.96 10.36 -7.64
C LEU A 279 -5.29 11.77 -8.12
N GLY A 280 -4.27 12.52 -8.54
CA GLY A 280 -4.46 13.88 -9.07
C GLY A 280 -5.26 13.96 -10.35
N SER A 281 -5.46 12.84 -11.06
CA SER A 281 -6.33 12.73 -12.22
C SER A 281 -7.81 12.77 -11.85
N GLY A 282 -8.15 12.74 -10.55
CA GLY A 282 -9.53 12.63 -10.07
C GLY A 282 -10.01 11.18 -9.97
N LEU A 283 -9.14 10.20 -10.22
CA LEU A 283 -9.40 8.79 -9.99
C LEU A 283 -9.16 8.41 -8.51
N MET A 284 -10.01 7.56 -7.95
CA MET A 284 -9.75 6.83 -6.71
C MET A 284 -9.63 5.35 -7.04
N MET A 285 -8.61 4.68 -6.51
CA MET A 285 -8.33 3.27 -6.82
C MET A 285 -8.09 2.46 -5.56
N THR A 286 -8.72 1.29 -5.50
CA THR A 286 -8.44 0.27 -4.50
C THR A 286 -8.51 -1.12 -5.12
N GLN A 287 -8.00 -2.16 -4.46
CA GLN A 287 -8.10 -3.53 -4.95
C GLN A 287 -8.39 -4.53 -3.82
N THR A 288 -8.80 -5.74 -4.18
CA THR A 288 -8.63 -6.91 -3.32
C THR A 288 -8.02 -8.06 -4.13
N THR A 289 -7.15 -8.87 -3.51
CA THR A 289 -6.44 -9.93 -4.24
C THR A 289 -7.28 -11.18 -4.44
N ASN A 290 -7.31 -11.70 -5.66
CA ASN A 290 -7.88 -12.99 -5.99
C ASN A 290 -6.78 -14.06 -5.99
N ASN A 291 -7.16 -15.30 -5.72
CA ASN A 291 -6.24 -16.43 -5.72
C ASN A 291 -6.20 -17.12 -7.09
N ILE A 292 -5.09 -17.80 -7.39
CA ILE A 292 -4.97 -18.68 -8.55
C ILE A 292 -4.92 -20.13 -8.05
N PHE A 293 -6.03 -20.85 -8.18
CA PHE A 293 -6.12 -22.28 -7.84
C PHE A 293 -5.74 -23.17 -9.02
N ASN A 294 -5.93 -22.69 -10.25
CA ASN A 294 -5.48 -23.37 -11.45
C ASN A 294 -3.99 -23.07 -11.72
N SER A 295 -3.10 -23.89 -11.14
CA SER A 295 -1.65 -23.72 -11.24
C SER A 295 -1.11 -23.84 -12.68
N SER A 296 -1.86 -24.41 -13.63
CA SER A 296 -1.45 -24.45 -15.04
C SER A 296 -1.28 -23.05 -15.65
N LEU A 297 -1.99 -22.04 -15.11
CA LEU A 297 -1.87 -20.65 -15.51
C LEU A 297 -0.48 -20.06 -15.22
N TYR A 298 0.26 -20.59 -14.26
CA TYR A 298 1.61 -20.09 -13.97
C TYR A 298 2.61 -20.33 -15.11
N SER A 299 2.27 -21.14 -16.11
CA SER A 299 3.04 -21.25 -17.36
C SER A 299 3.12 -19.95 -18.16
N TYR A 300 2.21 -18.99 -17.93
CA TYR A 300 2.24 -17.66 -18.56
C TYR A 300 3.15 -16.65 -17.82
N VAL A 301 3.64 -16.97 -16.62
CA VAL A 301 4.49 -16.08 -15.84
C VAL A 301 5.92 -16.12 -16.39
N THR A 302 6.39 -15.00 -16.96
CA THR A 302 7.74 -14.89 -17.53
C THR A 302 8.43 -13.60 -17.12
N PRO A 303 9.79 -13.55 -17.10
CA PRO A 303 10.51 -12.32 -16.81
C PRO A 303 10.30 -11.21 -17.86
N ALA A 304 9.77 -11.53 -19.04
CA ALA A 304 9.46 -10.57 -20.10
C ALA A 304 8.08 -9.93 -19.88
N SER A 305 7.86 -9.41 -18.67
CA SER A 305 6.61 -8.80 -18.21
C SER A 305 6.88 -7.70 -17.19
N LEU A 306 5.91 -6.84 -16.92
CA LEU A 306 6.00 -5.83 -15.86
C LEU A 306 5.24 -6.32 -14.63
N PHE A 307 5.87 -6.24 -13.45
CA PHE A 307 5.22 -6.60 -12.19
C PHE A 307 3.99 -5.71 -11.94
N SER A 308 3.03 -6.22 -11.15
CA SER A 308 1.79 -5.51 -10.84
C SER A 308 2.05 -4.14 -10.24
N TRP A 309 3.00 -4.03 -9.30
CA TRP A 309 3.32 -2.72 -8.70
C TRP A 309 3.80 -1.68 -9.74
N GLN A 310 4.52 -2.13 -10.77
CA GLN A 310 4.97 -1.27 -11.88
C GLN A 310 3.78 -0.85 -12.73
N ARG A 311 2.92 -1.80 -13.10
CA ARG A 311 1.74 -1.55 -13.95
C ARG A 311 0.68 -0.68 -13.27
N VAL A 312 0.47 -0.84 -11.97
CA VAL A 312 -0.37 0.06 -11.15
C VAL A 312 0.17 1.49 -11.19
N ARG A 313 1.48 1.67 -10.96
CA ARG A 313 2.12 3.00 -11.02
C ARG A 313 2.06 3.62 -12.43
N LEU A 314 2.21 2.82 -13.48
CA LEU A 314 2.04 3.26 -14.86
C LEU A 314 0.60 3.71 -15.15
N ALA A 315 -0.39 2.93 -14.72
CA ALA A 315 -1.79 3.27 -14.88
C ALA A 315 -2.17 4.55 -14.12
N HIS A 316 -1.65 4.75 -12.90
CA HIS A 316 -1.83 6.01 -12.15
C HIS A 316 -1.22 7.21 -12.85
N ALA A 317 -0.05 7.03 -13.47
CA ALA A 317 0.65 8.12 -14.13
C ALA A 317 0.03 8.50 -15.47
N LEU A 318 -0.59 7.56 -16.19
CA LEU A 318 -0.98 7.75 -17.59
C LEU A 318 -2.50 7.83 -17.84
N ALA A 319 -3.34 7.34 -16.92
CA ALA A 319 -4.78 7.25 -17.15
C ALA A 319 -5.55 8.51 -16.70
N HIS A 320 -6.52 8.93 -17.52
CA HIS A 320 -7.45 10.02 -17.20
C HIS A 320 -8.85 9.55 -16.82
N ASN A 321 -9.19 8.30 -17.11
CA ASN A 321 -10.46 7.67 -16.75
C ASN A 321 -10.24 6.18 -16.43
N GLY A 322 -11.25 5.53 -15.86
CA GLY A 322 -11.14 4.11 -15.47
C GLY A 322 -10.88 3.14 -16.63
N LEU A 323 -11.38 3.45 -17.83
CA LEU A 323 -11.18 2.59 -19.01
C LEU A 323 -9.74 2.64 -19.52
N GLU A 324 -9.14 3.83 -19.56
CA GLU A 324 -7.72 4.00 -19.84
C GLU A 324 -6.86 3.30 -18.79
N TRP A 325 -7.20 3.44 -17.51
CA TRP A 325 -6.50 2.76 -16.42
C TRP A 325 -6.46 1.25 -16.66
N ALA A 326 -7.60 0.64 -17.00
CA ALA A 326 -7.71 -0.78 -17.29
C ALA A 326 -6.86 -1.20 -18.49
N LYS A 327 -6.88 -0.42 -19.58
CA LYS A 327 -6.10 -0.69 -20.79
C LYS A 327 -4.60 -0.59 -20.55
N ILE A 328 -4.15 0.43 -19.82
CA ILE A 328 -2.73 0.63 -19.48
C ILE A 328 -2.25 -0.50 -18.55
N PHE A 329 -3.00 -0.78 -17.49
CA PHE A 329 -2.70 -1.85 -16.54
C PHE A 329 -2.61 -3.23 -17.21
N GLY A 330 -3.44 -3.48 -18.23
CA GLY A 330 -3.45 -4.75 -18.97
C GLY A 330 -2.21 -5.02 -19.84
N ARG A 331 -1.38 -4.01 -20.10
CA ARG A 331 -0.16 -4.15 -20.92
C ARG A 331 0.93 -4.88 -20.15
N PHE A 332 1.59 -5.84 -20.80
CA PHE A 332 2.70 -6.63 -20.22
C PHE A 332 2.33 -7.31 -18.88
N ASN A 333 1.09 -7.78 -18.76
CA ASN A 333 0.59 -8.52 -17.60
C ASN A 333 1.57 -9.63 -17.18
N SER A 334 2.02 -9.58 -15.93
CA SER A 334 2.93 -10.56 -15.34
C SER A 334 2.24 -11.84 -14.84
N GLY A 335 0.93 -11.80 -14.60
CA GLY A 335 0.22 -12.87 -13.90
C GLY A 335 0.60 -12.99 -12.43
N THR A 336 1.16 -11.94 -11.85
CA THR A 336 1.56 -11.88 -10.44
C THR A 336 0.81 -10.77 -9.72
N TYR A 337 0.57 -10.95 -8.43
CA TYR A 337 -0.35 -10.15 -7.63
C TYR A 337 -1.73 -9.99 -8.29
N ASN A 338 -2.41 -11.13 -8.46
CA ASN A 338 -3.65 -11.22 -9.21
C ASN A 338 -4.82 -10.62 -8.42
N ASN A 339 -5.37 -9.51 -8.90
CA ASN A 339 -6.25 -8.64 -8.11
C ASN A 339 -7.55 -8.31 -8.86
N GLN A 340 -8.58 -7.93 -8.10
CA GLN A 340 -9.71 -7.12 -8.57
C GLN A 340 -9.48 -5.68 -8.17
N TYR A 341 -9.25 -4.79 -9.14
CA TYR A 341 -9.13 -3.35 -8.96
C TYR A 341 -10.47 -2.67 -9.20
N MET A 342 -10.77 -1.68 -8.37
CA MET A 342 -11.94 -0.82 -8.45
C MET A 342 -11.46 0.61 -8.70
N VAL A 343 -11.77 1.14 -9.88
CA VAL A 343 -11.37 2.49 -10.31
C VAL A 343 -12.60 3.38 -10.37
N LEU A 344 -12.74 4.26 -9.39
CA LEU A 344 -13.81 5.25 -9.31
C LEU A 344 -13.34 6.56 -9.97
N ASP A 345 -14.02 6.98 -11.02
CA ASP A 345 -13.79 8.24 -11.71
C ASP A 345 -14.71 9.32 -11.16
N THR A 346 -14.15 10.27 -10.40
CA THR A 346 -14.94 11.33 -9.76
C THR A 346 -15.54 12.31 -10.75
N SER A 347 -15.00 12.43 -11.97
CA SER A 347 -15.55 13.32 -13.00
C SER A 347 -16.90 12.84 -13.55
N LYS A 348 -17.26 11.57 -13.29
CA LYS A 348 -18.51 10.93 -13.72
C LYS A 348 -19.59 10.91 -12.64
N VAL A 349 -19.36 11.56 -11.51
CA VAL A 349 -20.32 11.61 -10.41
C VAL A 349 -20.71 13.07 -10.15
N THR A 350 -22.00 13.37 -10.31
CA THR A 350 -22.60 14.64 -9.89
C THR A 350 -23.49 14.38 -8.68
N LEU A 351 -22.99 14.73 -7.49
CA LEU A 351 -23.70 14.51 -6.24
C LEU A 351 -25.11 15.13 -6.26
N GLY A 352 -26.08 14.42 -5.70
CA GLY A 352 -27.49 14.79 -5.64
C GLY A 352 -28.23 14.73 -7.00
N SER A 353 -27.57 14.28 -8.07
CA SER A 353 -28.12 14.33 -9.43
C SER A 353 -27.92 13.03 -10.21
N SER A 354 -26.69 12.73 -10.64
CA SER A 354 -26.43 11.62 -11.56
C SER A 354 -25.07 10.96 -11.34
N ILE A 355 -25.01 9.71 -11.76
CA ILE A 355 -23.78 8.93 -11.87
C ILE A 355 -23.75 8.49 -13.33
N ASP A 356 -22.78 8.96 -14.09
CA ASP A 356 -22.67 8.71 -15.53
C ASP A 356 -21.86 7.43 -15.80
N ASP A 357 -22.11 6.78 -16.94
CA ASP A 357 -21.35 5.59 -17.33
C ASP A 357 -19.84 5.90 -17.37
N GLY A 358 -19.05 4.92 -16.93
CA GLY A 358 -17.61 5.05 -16.68
C GLY A 358 -17.24 5.49 -15.27
N ALA A 359 -18.21 5.76 -14.38
CA ALA A 359 -17.91 6.15 -13.00
C ALA A 359 -17.21 5.06 -12.20
N LEU A 360 -17.52 3.77 -12.43
CA LEU A 360 -16.84 2.67 -11.75
C LEU A 360 -16.41 1.61 -12.76
N ILE A 361 -15.10 1.47 -12.97
CA ILE A 361 -14.52 0.39 -13.77
C ILE A 361 -13.92 -0.66 -12.84
N ILE A 362 -14.32 -1.92 -13.06
CA ILE A 362 -13.76 -3.07 -12.35
C ILE A 362 -12.81 -3.79 -13.29
N VAL A 363 -11.61 -4.07 -12.80
CA VAL A 363 -10.53 -4.72 -13.57
C VAL A 363 -10.06 -5.95 -12.80
N GLU A 364 -9.98 -7.10 -13.44
CA GLU A 364 -9.49 -8.34 -12.85
C GLU A 364 -8.37 -8.95 -13.66
N GLN A 365 -7.35 -9.43 -12.97
CA GLN A 365 -6.19 -10.08 -13.57
C GLN A 365 -6.03 -11.51 -13.09
N ILE A 366 -5.62 -12.37 -14.02
CA ILE A 366 -4.97 -13.66 -13.78
C ILE A 366 -3.76 -13.79 -14.73
N PRO A 367 -2.89 -14.82 -14.61
CA PRO A 367 -1.87 -15.06 -15.62
C PRO A 367 -2.47 -15.23 -17.01
N GLY A 368 -1.99 -14.43 -17.97
CA GLY A 368 -2.41 -14.48 -19.37
C GLY A 368 -3.72 -13.73 -19.70
N LEU A 369 -4.45 -13.19 -18.73
CA LEU A 369 -5.72 -12.49 -18.99
C LEU A 369 -5.94 -11.32 -18.02
N VAL A 370 -6.35 -10.18 -18.59
CA VAL A 370 -6.95 -9.06 -17.86
C VAL A 370 -8.32 -8.80 -18.47
N GLU A 371 -9.34 -8.78 -17.62
CA GLU A 371 -10.72 -8.49 -18.00
C GLU A 371 -11.20 -7.25 -17.24
N TYR A 372 -12.01 -6.42 -17.89
CA TYR A 372 -12.56 -5.23 -17.24
C TYR A 372 -13.96 -4.91 -17.75
N SER A 373 -14.77 -4.30 -16.89
CA SER A 373 -16.13 -3.89 -17.23
C SER A 373 -16.56 -2.65 -16.45
N ASP A 374 -17.51 -1.91 -17.02
CA ASP A 374 -18.18 -0.80 -16.36
C ASP A 374 -19.26 -1.32 -15.41
N GLN A 375 -19.11 -1.03 -14.11
CA GLN A 375 -20.02 -1.42 -13.04
C GLN A 375 -20.71 -0.21 -12.39
N THR A 376 -20.82 0.89 -13.13
CA THR A 376 -21.58 2.09 -12.71
C THR A 376 -23.01 1.75 -12.30
N GLN A 377 -23.64 0.77 -12.96
CA GLN A 377 -25.00 0.31 -12.61
C GLN A 377 -25.10 -0.26 -11.19
N ALA A 378 -24.06 -0.95 -10.70
CA ALA A 378 -24.04 -1.44 -9.32
C ALA A 378 -23.94 -0.27 -8.33
N LEU A 379 -23.11 0.73 -8.65
CA LEU A 379 -22.97 1.92 -7.84
C LEU A 379 -24.28 2.73 -7.75
N ARG A 380 -25.02 2.87 -8.86
CA ARG A 380 -26.38 3.46 -8.88
C ARG A 380 -27.36 2.72 -7.97
N ARG A 381 -27.21 1.40 -7.81
CA ARG A 381 -28.03 0.58 -6.89
C ARG A 381 -27.60 0.71 -5.43
N GLY A 382 -26.44 1.30 -5.17
CA GLY A 382 -26.04 1.74 -3.83
C GLY A 382 -24.66 1.31 -3.40
N TYR A 383 -24.06 0.25 -3.96
CA TYR A 383 -22.73 -0.20 -3.50
C TYR A 383 -22.01 -1.16 -4.45
N TRP A 384 -20.69 -1.22 -4.29
CA TRP A 384 -19.82 -2.28 -4.82
C TRP A 384 -18.96 -2.86 -3.69
N PRO A 385 -19.10 -4.15 -3.35
CA PRO A 385 -18.24 -4.84 -2.39
C PRO A 385 -17.10 -5.59 -3.09
N SER A 386 -15.99 -5.81 -2.39
CA SER A 386 -14.89 -6.67 -2.87
C SER A 386 -14.26 -7.46 -1.72
N TYR A 387 -13.96 -8.74 -1.95
CA TYR A 387 -13.66 -9.72 -0.89
C TYR A 387 -12.92 -10.96 -1.38
N ASN A 388 -11.94 -10.81 -2.28
CA ASN A 388 -11.03 -11.89 -2.73
C ASN A 388 -11.69 -13.05 -3.49
N VAL A 389 -12.85 -12.82 -4.10
CA VAL A 389 -13.48 -13.76 -5.04
C VAL A 389 -13.74 -13.02 -6.35
N PRO A 390 -13.30 -13.56 -7.51
CA PRO A 390 -13.45 -12.85 -8.77
C PRO A 390 -14.92 -12.66 -9.18
N PHE A 391 -15.24 -11.47 -9.67
CA PHE A 391 -16.54 -11.09 -10.18
C PHE A 391 -16.76 -11.56 -11.62
N HIS A 392 -15.80 -11.33 -12.51
CA HIS A 392 -15.95 -11.71 -13.91
C HIS A 392 -15.97 -13.23 -14.02
N ARG A 393 -17.05 -13.77 -14.58
CA ARG A 393 -17.30 -15.21 -14.63
C ARG A 393 -16.16 -16.00 -15.28
N ARG A 394 -15.55 -15.43 -16.32
CA ARG A 394 -14.42 -16.05 -17.02
C ARG A 394 -13.17 -16.10 -16.14
N ILE A 395 -12.87 -15.02 -15.42
CA ILE A 395 -11.77 -14.98 -14.44
C ILE A 395 -12.01 -16.01 -13.34
N TYR A 396 -13.20 -16.03 -12.74
CA TYR A 396 -13.60 -16.98 -11.70
C TYR A 396 -13.41 -18.44 -12.13
N SER A 397 -13.86 -18.79 -13.33
CA SER A 397 -13.75 -20.16 -13.86
C SER A 397 -12.29 -20.53 -14.17
N LEU A 398 -11.56 -19.70 -14.93
CA LEU A 398 -10.19 -20.00 -15.36
C LEU A 398 -9.20 -20.12 -14.20
N SER A 399 -9.37 -19.29 -13.15
CA SER A 399 -8.56 -19.33 -11.94
C SER A 399 -8.87 -20.50 -11.02
N GLY A 400 -9.91 -21.30 -11.29
CA GLY A 400 -10.21 -22.56 -10.60
C GLY A 400 -11.20 -22.45 -9.43
N TYR A 401 -11.87 -21.31 -9.22
CA TYR A 401 -12.83 -21.16 -8.12
C TYR A 401 -14.07 -22.05 -8.26
N GLU A 402 -14.46 -22.45 -9.48
CA GLU A 402 -15.57 -23.41 -9.66
C GLU A 402 -15.28 -24.76 -9.02
N GLN A 403 -14.05 -25.24 -9.14
CA GLN A 403 -13.64 -26.50 -8.51
C GLN A 403 -13.56 -26.34 -6.99
N MET A 404 -12.97 -25.23 -6.52
CA MET A 404 -12.92 -24.94 -5.09
C MET A 404 -14.30 -24.82 -4.45
N TRP A 405 -15.28 -24.23 -5.14
CA TRP A 405 -16.65 -24.17 -4.65
C TRP A 405 -17.30 -25.55 -4.55
N LYS A 406 -17.07 -26.44 -5.51
CA LYS A 406 -17.57 -27.83 -5.44
C LYS A 406 -16.95 -28.59 -4.26
N ASP A 407 -15.66 -28.40 -4.01
CA ASP A 407 -14.90 -29.18 -3.03
C ASP A 407 -15.05 -28.66 -1.60
N TYR A 408 -15.18 -27.33 -1.43
CA TYR A 408 -15.11 -26.66 -0.12
C TYR A 408 -16.32 -25.76 0.18
N GLY A 409 -17.28 -25.66 -0.74
CA GLY A 409 -18.54 -24.96 -0.50
C GLY A 409 -18.44 -23.44 -0.54
N ASN A 410 -19.36 -22.78 0.16
CA ASN A 410 -19.71 -21.38 -0.07
C ASN A 410 -18.61 -20.36 0.21
N ASP A 411 -17.54 -20.73 0.92
CA ASP A 411 -16.40 -19.85 1.18
C ASP A 411 -15.70 -19.40 -0.12
N PHE A 412 -15.86 -20.16 -1.22
CA PHE A 412 -15.33 -19.83 -2.55
C PHE A 412 -16.39 -19.28 -3.52
N SER A 413 -17.66 -19.22 -3.10
CA SER A 413 -18.74 -18.65 -3.91
C SER A 413 -18.67 -17.12 -3.90
N TYR A 414 -18.76 -16.49 -5.07
CA TYR A 414 -18.82 -15.03 -5.17
C TYR A 414 -19.99 -14.44 -4.37
N ASP A 415 -21.16 -15.07 -4.43
CA ASP A 415 -22.36 -14.55 -3.79
C ASP A 415 -22.57 -15.00 -2.35
N LEU A 416 -22.05 -16.17 -1.98
CA LEU A 416 -22.41 -16.84 -0.73
C LEU A 416 -21.27 -16.93 0.30
N CYS A 417 -20.07 -16.44 -0.02
CA CYS A 417 -19.00 -16.38 0.97
C CYS A 417 -19.40 -15.46 2.15
N PRO A 418 -18.86 -15.68 3.35
CA PRO A 418 -19.24 -14.94 4.56
C PRO A 418 -19.26 -13.42 4.37
N ARG A 419 -18.22 -12.85 3.74
CA ARG A 419 -18.12 -11.40 3.50
C ARG A 419 -19.16 -10.89 2.51
N ALA A 420 -19.47 -11.65 1.45
CA ALA A 420 -20.55 -11.30 0.53
C ALA A 420 -21.91 -11.25 1.25
N LYS A 421 -22.18 -12.23 2.13
CA LYS A 421 -23.41 -12.27 2.94
C LYS A 421 -23.49 -11.09 3.91
N ILE A 422 -22.41 -10.78 4.63
CA ILE A 422 -22.34 -9.66 5.59
C ILE A 422 -22.52 -8.33 4.86
N PHE A 423 -21.76 -8.06 3.79
CA PHE A 423 -21.93 -6.83 3.01
C PHE A 423 -23.35 -6.69 2.46
N ARG A 424 -23.94 -7.77 1.92
CA ARG A 424 -25.31 -7.75 1.39
C ARG A 424 -26.34 -7.41 2.47
N ARG A 425 -26.18 -7.95 3.69
CA ARG A 425 -27.06 -7.66 4.83
C ARG A 425 -26.90 -6.23 5.33
N ASP A 426 -25.65 -5.77 5.47
CA ASP A 426 -25.34 -4.61 6.33
C ASP A 426 -24.99 -3.33 5.58
N GLN A 427 -24.65 -3.37 4.28
CA GLN A 427 -24.24 -2.17 3.54
C GLN A 427 -25.29 -1.04 3.57
N GLY A 428 -26.58 -1.38 3.71
CA GLY A 428 -27.67 -0.40 3.79
C GLY A 428 -27.64 0.45 5.06
N SER A 429 -26.94 0.01 6.11
CA SER A 429 -26.72 0.76 7.36
C SER A 429 -25.62 1.81 7.25
N VAL A 430 -24.87 1.83 6.15
CA VAL A 430 -23.80 2.82 5.92
C VAL A 430 -24.42 4.11 5.38
N THR A 431 -24.51 5.11 6.25
CA THR A 431 -25.13 6.42 5.98
C THR A 431 -24.12 7.57 5.98
N ASP A 432 -22.91 7.35 6.47
CA ASP A 432 -21.86 8.35 6.62
C ASP A 432 -20.47 7.70 6.81
N LEU A 433 -19.43 8.50 7.01
CA LEU A 433 -18.09 7.98 7.27
C LEU A 433 -17.97 7.20 8.58
N ALA A 434 -18.76 7.48 9.61
CA ALA A 434 -18.67 6.79 10.89
C ALA A 434 -19.19 5.34 10.76
N SER A 435 -20.37 5.18 10.16
CA SER A 435 -20.96 3.89 9.82
C SER A 435 -20.13 3.12 8.78
N LEU A 436 -19.45 3.81 7.85
CA LEU A 436 -18.48 3.17 6.94
C LEU A 436 -17.27 2.61 7.70
N LYS A 437 -16.69 3.38 8.64
CA LYS A 437 -15.60 2.88 9.48
C LYS A 437 -16.05 1.65 10.25
N HIS A 438 -17.24 1.69 10.83
CA HIS A 438 -17.79 0.58 11.61
C HIS A 438 -17.91 -0.71 10.78
N ILE A 439 -18.57 -0.68 9.61
CA ILE A 439 -18.70 -1.89 8.78
C ILE A 439 -17.34 -2.42 8.29
N MET A 440 -16.40 -1.53 7.98
CA MET A 440 -15.07 -1.93 7.49
C MET A 440 -14.15 -2.46 8.59
N ARG A 441 -14.48 -2.19 9.86
CA ARG A 441 -13.87 -2.78 11.06
C ARG A 441 -14.65 -3.96 11.62
N TYR A 442 -15.81 -4.28 11.07
CA TYR A 442 -16.74 -5.24 11.64
C TYR A 442 -16.10 -6.62 11.81
N ASN A 443 -16.17 -7.10 13.05
CA ASN A 443 -15.93 -8.49 13.42
C ASN A 443 -16.69 -8.82 14.71
N ASP A 444 -17.79 -9.55 14.57
CA ASP A 444 -18.55 -10.11 15.69
C ASP A 444 -18.70 -11.62 15.53
N TYR A 445 -17.58 -12.31 15.23
CA TYR A 445 -17.60 -13.70 14.76
C TYR A 445 -18.24 -14.71 15.72
N LYS A 446 -18.38 -14.34 17.00
CA LYS A 446 -18.98 -15.18 18.04
C LYS A 446 -20.51 -15.17 17.96
N ASN A 447 -21.10 -14.09 17.48
CA ASN A 447 -22.55 -13.90 17.45
C ASN A 447 -23.10 -13.84 16.01
N ASP A 448 -22.29 -13.43 15.02
CA ASP A 448 -22.74 -13.35 13.63
C ASP A 448 -22.91 -14.76 13.03
N PRO A 449 -24.13 -15.15 12.61
CA PRO A 449 -24.38 -16.47 12.06
C PRO A 449 -23.61 -16.74 10.76
N TYR A 450 -23.20 -15.70 10.02
CA TYR A 450 -22.41 -15.87 8.80
C TYR A 450 -20.93 -16.14 9.08
N SER A 451 -20.47 -15.90 10.30
CA SER A 451 -19.10 -16.16 10.72
C SER A 451 -18.87 -17.59 11.18
N GLU A 452 -19.92 -18.34 11.54
CA GLU A 452 -19.82 -19.76 11.93
C GLU A 452 -18.77 -19.99 13.04
N GLY A 453 -18.61 -19.04 13.96
CA GLY A 453 -17.61 -19.11 15.03
C GLY A 453 -16.15 -18.93 14.57
N ASN A 454 -15.89 -18.66 13.29
CA ASN A 454 -14.54 -18.42 12.76
C ASN A 454 -14.22 -16.90 12.72
N PRO A 455 -13.15 -16.45 13.40
CA PRO A 455 -12.79 -15.03 13.49
C PRO A 455 -12.33 -14.39 12.18
N CYS A 456 -12.14 -15.18 11.11
CA CYS A 456 -11.82 -14.70 9.77
C CYS A 456 -12.96 -14.78 8.76
N LYS A 457 -14.10 -15.36 9.14
CA LYS A 457 -15.34 -15.26 8.36
C LYS A 457 -16.09 -13.95 8.67
N SER A 458 -15.40 -12.83 8.55
CA SER A 458 -15.94 -11.48 8.82
C SER A 458 -15.31 -10.42 7.90
N ILE A 459 -15.72 -9.15 7.97
CA ILE A 459 -15.18 -8.06 7.11
C ILE A 459 -13.75 -7.68 7.50
N CYS A 460 -13.42 -7.79 8.78
CA CYS A 460 -12.07 -7.54 9.30
C CYS A 460 -11.57 -8.73 10.14
N CYS A 461 -11.00 -9.73 9.46
CA CYS A 461 -10.51 -11.00 10.02
C CYS A 461 -9.52 -10.83 11.20
N ARG A 462 -9.62 -11.73 12.17
CA ARG A 462 -8.74 -11.83 13.36
C ARG A 462 -8.18 -13.24 13.51
N ASN A 463 -7.24 -13.65 12.64
CA ASN A 463 -6.74 -15.03 12.62
C ASN A 463 -5.99 -15.40 13.92
N ASP A 464 -5.49 -14.38 14.62
CA ASP A 464 -4.84 -14.49 15.93
C ASP A 464 -5.80 -14.93 17.07
N LEU A 465 -7.11 -14.90 16.82
CA LEU A 465 -8.15 -15.32 17.75
C LEU A 465 -8.70 -16.72 17.47
N ARG A 466 -8.16 -17.46 16.49
CA ARG A 466 -8.54 -18.87 16.29
C ARG A 466 -8.17 -19.70 17.52
N GLU A 467 -8.98 -20.70 17.83
CA GLU A 467 -8.69 -21.66 18.91
C GLU A 467 -7.51 -22.56 18.55
N GLU A 468 -7.48 -23.02 17.30
CA GLU A 468 -6.42 -23.86 16.76
C GLU A 468 -5.65 -23.13 15.66
N HIS A 469 -4.32 -23.33 15.65
CA HIS A 469 -3.41 -22.78 14.64
C HIS A 469 -3.52 -21.25 14.47
N ALA A 470 -3.75 -20.53 15.58
CA ALA A 470 -3.72 -19.08 15.59
C ALA A 470 -2.40 -18.56 15.00
N SER A 471 -2.48 -17.54 14.17
CA SER A 471 -1.31 -16.88 13.60
C SER A 471 -1.50 -15.36 13.60
N PRO A 472 -0.42 -14.57 13.66
CA PRO A 472 -0.51 -13.12 13.70
C PRO A 472 -0.81 -12.58 12.29
N GLY A 473 -2.05 -12.74 11.86
CA GLY A 473 -2.51 -12.30 10.54
C GLY A 473 -4.01 -12.07 10.50
N GLY A 474 -4.45 -11.42 9.43
CA GLY A 474 -5.82 -10.97 9.25
C GLY A 474 -5.86 -9.49 8.92
N CYS A 475 -6.99 -8.86 9.17
CA CYS A 475 -7.21 -7.45 8.93
C CYS A 475 -6.38 -6.58 9.87
N TYR A 476 -5.57 -5.66 9.35
CA TYR A 476 -4.70 -4.81 10.17
C TYR A 476 -4.79 -3.32 9.85
N ASP A 477 -5.70 -2.89 8.98
CA ASP A 477 -5.98 -1.48 8.82
C ASP A 477 -7.39 -1.24 8.31
N THR A 478 -7.75 0.04 8.28
CA THR A 478 -8.85 0.54 7.46
C THR A 478 -8.53 1.95 7.01
N LYS A 479 -8.74 2.23 5.72
CA LYS A 479 -8.69 3.58 5.13
C LYS A 479 -10.08 3.91 4.61
N VAL A 480 -10.55 5.11 4.89
CA VAL A 480 -11.85 5.62 4.43
C VAL A 480 -11.70 7.02 3.88
N THR A 481 -12.49 7.35 2.86
CA THR A 481 -12.73 8.74 2.48
C THR A 481 -14.16 8.90 1.96
N ASP A 482 -14.56 10.16 1.79
CA ASP A 482 -15.77 10.53 1.08
C ASP A 482 -15.40 11.25 -0.23
N PHE A 483 -16.39 11.48 -1.08
CA PHE A 483 -16.19 12.03 -2.42
C PHE A 483 -15.42 13.36 -2.41
N LEU A 484 -15.82 14.28 -1.54
CA LEU A 484 -15.26 15.63 -1.48
C LEU A 484 -13.88 15.65 -0.80
N LYS A 485 -13.68 14.84 0.24
CA LYS A 485 -12.39 14.67 0.91
C LYS A 485 -11.38 14.01 -0.02
N GLY A 486 -11.79 12.96 -0.73
CA GLY A 486 -10.92 12.22 -1.64
C GLY A 486 -10.37 13.08 -2.77
N GLN A 487 -11.18 13.98 -3.34
CA GLN A 487 -10.73 14.98 -4.33
C GLN A 487 -9.70 15.97 -3.79
N LYS A 488 -9.66 16.16 -2.47
CA LYS A 488 -8.66 17.00 -1.77
C LYS A 488 -7.51 16.18 -1.18
N PHE A 489 -7.37 14.91 -1.57
CA PHE A 489 -6.38 13.97 -1.05
C PHE A 489 -6.48 13.71 0.45
N VAL A 490 -7.66 13.94 1.05
CA VAL A 490 -7.94 13.71 2.46
C VAL A 490 -8.58 12.34 2.65
N SER A 491 -8.10 11.59 3.65
CA SER A 491 -8.71 10.35 4.09
C SER A 491 -8.58 10.21 5.61
N GLU A 492 -9.24 9.21 6.18
CA GLU A 492 -8.99 8.78 7.55
C GLU A 492 -8.49 7.34 7.55
N ALA A 493 -7.48 7.06 8.38
CA ALA A 493 -6.85 5.75 8.44
C ALA A 493 -6.62 5.28 9.88
N LEU A 494 -6.78 3.98 10.10
CA LEU A 494 -6.49 3.28 11.35
C LEU A 494 -5.52 2.14 11.03
N ASN A 495 -4.45 1.99 11.83
CA ASN A 495 -3.55 0.85 11.77
C ASN A 495 -3.74 -0.03 13.01
N GLY A 496 -3.88 -1.34 12.82
CA GLY A 496 -4.06 -2.36 13.84
C GLY A 496 -5.24 -3.31 13.57
N PRO A 497 -5.23 -4.51 14.19
CA PRO A 497 -6.36 -5.44 14.17
C PRO A 497 -7.60 -4.93 14.91
N THR A 498 -8.79 -5.45 14.57
CA THR A 498 -10.06 -4.84 15.03
C THR A 498 -10.41 -5.21 16.45
N THR A 499 -10.92 -4.22 17.19
CA THR A 499 -11.46 -4.35 18.54
C THR A 499 -12.99 -4.22 18.56
N GLU A 500 -13.62 -4.03 17.39
CA GLU A 500 -15.08 -4.11 17.22
C GLU A 500 -15.62 -5.45 17.74
N GLY A 501 -16.89 -5.48 18.13
CA GLY A 501 -17.51 -6.68 18.74
C GLY A 501 -16.95 -7.04 20.12
N GLY A 502 -16.26 -6.11 20.78
CA GLY A 502 -15.62 -6.34 22.09
C GLY A 502 -14.38 -7.25 22.02
N LEU A 503 -13.76 -7.36 20.84
CA LEU A 503 -12.55 -8.16 20.66
C LEU A 503 -11.35 -7.51 21.36
N PRO A 504 -10.45 -8.30 21.97
CA PRO A 504 -9.29 -7.76 22.66
C PRO A 504 -8.32 -7.11 21.66
N PRO A 505 -7.64 -6.00 22.05
CA PRO A 505 -6.49 -5.49 21.34
C PRO A 505 -5.48 -6.60 21.04
N PHE A 506 -4.89 -6.58 19.84
CA PHE A 506 -3.83 -7.54 19.50
C PHE A 506 -2.56 -7.21 20.29
N SER A 507 -1.90 -8.24 20.84
CA SER A 507 -0.59 -8.15 21.49
C SER A 507 0.39 -9.15 20.88
N TRP A 508 1.62 -8.68 20.60
CA TRP A 508 2.73 -9.53 20.14
C TRP A 508 3.24 -10.51 21.20
N ASP A 509 2.88 -10.34 22.48
CA ASP A 509 3.30 -11.25 23.55
C ASP A 509 2.89 -12.70 23.27
N ARG A 510 1.75 -12.89 22.58
CA ARG A 510 1.23 -14.21 22.15
C ARG A 510 1.93 -14.78 20.91
N PHE A 511 2.70 -13.97 20.18
CA PHE A 511 3.30 -14.31 18.89
C PHE A 511 4.77 -13.86 18.79
N ASN A 512 5.49 -13.96 19.90
CA ASN A 512 6.86 -13.43 20.06
C ASN A 512 7.92 -14.05 19.12
N SER A 513 7.63 -15.19 18.49
CA SER A 513 8.52 -15.87 17.55
C SER A 513 8.51 -15.26 16.14
N THR A 514 7.52 -14.44 15.81
CA THR A 514 7.42 -13.74 14.52
C THR A 514 8.26 -12.47 14.56
N ALA A 515 9.02 -12.14 13.52
CA ALA A 515 9.79 -10.90 13.48
C ALA A 515 8.86 -9.66 13.42
N HIS A 516 9.05 -8.72 14.35
CA HIS A 516 8.21 -7.52 14.52
C HIS A 516 9.00 -6.30 15.00
N GLN A 517 10.23 -6.12 14.49
CA GLN A 517 11.07 -4.96 14.79
C GLN A 517 10.37 -3.65 14.42
N GLY A 518 10.47 -2.66 15.31
CA GLY A 518 9.84 -1.34 15.13
C GLY A 518 8.33 -1.32 15.34
N LEU A 519 7.67 -2.46 15.61
CA LEU A 519 6.24 -2.55 15.87
C LEU A 519 5.91 -2.33 17.36
N PRO A 520 4.76 -1.72 17.70
CA PRO A 520 4.32 -1.60 19.10
C PRO A 520 3.99 -2.97 19.68
N SER A 521 4.08 -3.14 21.01
CA SER A 521 3.71 -4.39 21.66
C SER A 521 2.21 -4.69 21.55
N VAL A 522 1.37 -3.65 21.63
CA VAL A 522 -0.10 -3.75 21.61
C VAL A 522 -0.67 -2.74 20.60
N TYR A 523 -1.70 -3.16 19.86
CA TYR A 523 -2.39 -2.30 18.89
C TYR A 523 -3.74 -1.87 19.44
N ASN A 524 -3.86 -0.57 19.72
CA ASN A 524 -5.11 0.06 20.17
C ASN A 524 -5.21 1.50 19.67
N TYR A 525 -4.92 1.71 18.39
CA TYR A 525 -4.99 3.02 17.76
C TYR A 525 -6.41 3.35 17.29
N THR A 526 -6.67 4.64 17.08
CA THR A 526 -7.91 5.16 16.51
C THR A 526 -7.69 5.67 15.09
N PHE A 527 -8.78 5.99 14.39
CA PHE A 527 -8.68 6.69 13.10
C PHE A 527 -8.01 8.05 13.28
N ILE A 528 -7.10 8.39 12.36
CA ILE A 528 -6.49 9.71 12.23
C ILE A 528 -6.72 10.25 10.81
N THR A 529 -6.77 11.58 10.67
CA THR A 529 -6.88 12.23 9.35
C THR A 529 -5.53 12.25 8.66
N MET A 530 -5.51 11.85 7.40
CA MET A 530 -4.37 11.92 6.49
C MET A 530 -4.65 13.02 5.48
N GLN A 531 -3.79 14.04 5.45
CA GLN A 531 -3.92 15.14 4.49
C GLN A 531 -2.52 15.65 4.10
N PRO A 532 -2.26 15.93 2.82
CA PRO A 532 -1.03 16.58 2.41
C PRO A 532 -0.98 18.02 2.92
N VAL A 533 0.20 18.48 3.35
CA VAL A 533 0.44 19.85 3.83
C VAL A 533 1.19 20.67 2.79
N LEU A 534 2.11 20.03 2.07
CA LEU A 534 2.96 20.64 1.05
C LEU A 534 2.27 20.74 -0.32
N PHE A 535 1.13 20.10 -0.58
CA PHE A 535 0.43 20.16 -1.89
C PHE A 535 -0.06 21.57 -2.28
N ASN A 536 -0.09 22.51 -1.34
CA ASN A 536 -0.41 23.92 -1.59
C ASN A 536 0.84 24.69 -2.06
N PRO A 537 0.71 25.68 -2.98
CA PRO A 537 1.83 26.48 -3.50
C PRO A 537 2.70 27.14 -2.41
#